data_AF-A0A3D4Z1B1-F1
#
_entry.id   AF-A0A3D4Z1B1-F1
#
_cell.length_a   1.000
_cell.length_b   1.000
_cell.length_c   1.000
_cell.angle_alpha   90.00
_cell.angle_beta   90.00
_cell.angle_gamma   90.00
#
_symmetry.space_group_name_H-M   'P 1'
#
loop_
_entity.id
_entity.type
_entity.pdbx_description
1 polymer ?
#
loop_
_entity_poly.entity_id
_entity_poly.type
_entity_poly.pdbx_seq_one_letter_code
_entity_poly.pdbx_strand_id
1 'polypeptide(L)'
;MGLLLDSIDAGGYGNGNYRSLADGFHALAARWNQSAEAECTRELRRLAGLAHLAIAEVRRSYHDHLDPLLQIRHPEWRAEQRGKYISERYKSMAVYQVAEHARSLGAGPGLPQVAQSVLDYEQKPFAPGQLPFAASFYGSEDFPSDPRAAGSKALGLHRLTKDFPVPPGFVLPPRAPAYRLSESDIETVKKAVADLEQKTGKTLGKGLKLAVRSGGAFVMPGAMETSLNIDSIDKVLELLPQIYQSWDSKAARSYRLGHGIPDHWGTPINIMAMVETAKNEQSGAGVIASRPGQAKLFYARQALGSEVVGGRRQASDPLPGSLHEKLMQDLSRMEEQAAHPLEVEFGIEDNHIYYLQVRPAELDLKTRISWYAQRVREGKLSKEEAIHKLGGTPKIERDWNMPVVDAGDRQAIATTYLASGMPRNAFLALDAEGIARIQANGGLAVYAAINPDAAESTAEVMQAGAALVNGGNALSHLMGVIHGVEGSMLSLEFSSEEGQIRLKDGSILKAGAEVTLDPQNGKLYPGHLPIKEIPPEKRWEAERIFEEFSPPA
;
A
#
# COMPACT_ATOMS: atom_id res chain seq x y z
N MET A 1 24.14 -4.66 -34.93
CA MET A 1 23.63 -4.48 -33.56
C MET A 1 23.29 -3.02 -33.28
N GLY A 2 24.21 -2.06 -33.51
CA GLY A 2 23.90 -0.61 -33.43
C GLY A 2 22.73 -0.15 -34.32
N LEU A 3 22.75 -0.49 -35.63
CA LEU A 3 21.64 -0.18 -36.55
C LEU A 3 20.29 -0.84 -36.20
N LEU A 4 20.31 -1.95 -35.45
CA LEU A 4 19.09 -2.64 -34.99
C LEU A 4 18.50 -1.92 -33.77
N LEU A 5 19.36 -1.36 -32.92
CA LEU A 5 18.99 -0.56 -31.75
C LEU A 5 18.48 0.83 -32.18
N ASP A 6 19.14 1.48 -33.13
CA ASP A 6 18.71 2.77 -33.69
C ASP A 6 17.33 2.69 -34.37
N SER A 7 16.98 1.53 -34.94
CA SER A 7 15.66 1.28 -35.55
C SER A 7 14.56 1.02 -34.52
N ILE A 8 14.90 0.54 -33.32
CA ILE A 8 13.95 0.37 -32.20
C ILE A 8 13.68 1.72 -31.52
N ASP A 9 14.73 2.55 -31.37
CA ASP A 9 14.61 3.91 -30.82
C ASP A 9 13.83 4.85 -31.76
N ALA A 10 14.03 4.75 -33.08
CA ALA A 10 13.31 5.59 -34.07
C ALA A 10 11.82 5.24 -34.23
N GLY A 11 11.36 4.09 -33.72
CA GLY A 11 9.97 3.63 -33.83
C GLY A 11 9.03 4.12 -32.72
N GLY A 12 9.53 4.87 -31.73
CA GLY A 12 8.72 5.33 -30.58
C GLY A 12 8.41 4.26 -29.52
N TYR A 13 9.04 3.08 -29.62
CA TYR A 13 8.88 1.96 -28.67
C TYR A 13 10.00 1.88 -27.62
N GLY A 14 11.00 2.75 -27.69
CA GLY A 14 12.14 2.81 -26.78
C GLY A 14 11.78 3.46 -25.44
N ASN A 15 11.07 2.74 -24.58
CA ASN A 15 11.04 3.11 -23.15
C ASN A 15 12.43 2.83 -22.56
N GLY A 16 13.10 3.83 -21.96
CA GLY A 16 14.46 3.70 -21.41
C GLY A 16 14.63 2.53 -20.43
N ASN A 17 13.53 2.07 -19.85
CA ASN A 17 13.41 0.90 -18.97
C ASN A 17 13.92 -0.41 -19.60
N TYR A 18 13.80 -0.63 -20.91
CA TYR A 18 14.23 -1.89 -21.55
C TYR A 18 15.76 -1.98 -21.65
N ARG A 19 16.42 -0.86 -21.92
CA ARG A 19 17.88 -0.76 -21.91
C ARG A 19 18.40 -0.97 -20.49
N SER A 20 17.77 -0.34 -19.50
CA SER A 20 18.09 -0.57 -18.09
C SER A 20 17.88 -2.02 -17.65
N LEU A 21 16.89 -2.73 -18.20
CA LEU A 21 16.66 -4.15 -17.95
C LEU A 21 17.80 -5.01 -18.52
N ALA A 22 18.15 -4.79 -19.79
CA ALA A 22 19.21 -5.53 -20.48
C ALA A 22 20.59 -5.26 -19.84
N ASP A 23 20.89 -4.00 -19.57
CA ASP A 23 22.12 -3.58 -18.88
C ASP A 23 22.16 -4.16 -17.45
N GLY A 24 21.02 -4.22 -16.77
CA GLY A 24 20.88 -4.84 -15.45
C GLY A 24 21.14 -6.35 -15.46
N PHE A 25 20.55 -7.10 -16.39
CA PHE A 25 20.82 -8.53 -16.55
C PHE A 25 22.28 -8.78 -16.94
N HIS A 26 22.86 -7.93 -17.79
CA HIS A 26 24.26 -8.04 -18.18
C HIS A 26 25.20 -7.77 -17.01
N ALA A 27 24.96 -6.72 -16.23
CA ALA A 27 25.73 -6.38 -15.05
C ALA A 27 25.63 -7.47 -13.97
N LEU A 28 24.44 -8.03 -13.75
CA LEU A 28 24.23 -9.15 -12.83
C LEU A 28 24.98 -10.40 -13.30
N ALA A 29 24.91 -10.76 -14.58
CA ALA A 29 25.64 -11.89 -15.14
C ALA A 29 27.16 -11.73 -15.01
N ALA A 30 27.68 -10.51 -15.22
CA ALA A 30 29.10 -10.21 -15.11
C ALA A 30 29.66 -10.40 -13.69
N ARG A 31 28.85 -10.16 -12.65
CA ARG A 31 29.24 -10.31 -11.23
C ARG A 31 28.70 -11.56 -10.54
N TRP A 32 27.97 -12.42 -11.25
CA TRP A 32 27.21 -13.54 -10.65
C TRP A 32 28.07 -14.46 -9.78
N ASN A 33 29.28 -14.80 -10.24
CA ASN A 33 30.20 -15.69 -9.53
C ASN A 33 31.04 -14.97 -8.44
N GLN A 34 30.91 -13.64 -8.33
CA GLN A 34 31.71 -12.79 -7.43
C GLN A 34 30.87 -12.19 -6.30
N SER A 35 29.54 -12.15 -6.46
CA SER A 35 28.58 -11.67 -5.47
C SER A 35 28.00 -12.83 -4.64
N ALA A 36 27.49 -12.52 -3.45
CA ALA A 36 26.80 -13.52 -2.62
C ALA A 36 25.50 -13.99 -3.28
N GLU A 37 25.15 -15.27 -3.14
CA GLU A 37 23.94 -15.86 -3.75
C GLU A 37 22.66 -15.08 -3.41
N ALA A 38 22.53 -14.61 -2.15
CA ALA A 38 21.39 -13.80 -1.70
C ALA A 38 21.31 -12.43 -2.41
N GLU A 39 22.46 -11.83 -2.74
CA GLU A 39 22.54 -10.58 -3.49
C GLU A 39 22.13 -10.80 -4.95
N CYS A 40 22.70 -11.82 -5.60
CA CYS A 40 22.36 -12.22 -6.96
C CYS A 40 20.87 -12.55 -7.10
N THR A 41 20.30 -13.29 -6.15
CA THR A 41 18.88 -13.67 -6.14
C THR A 41 17.95 -12.46 -6.01
N ARG A 42 18.29 -11.51 -5.15
CA ARG A 42 17.50 -10.27 -4.97
C ARG A 42 17.51 -9.42 -6.23
N GLU A 43 18.67 -9.26 -6.83
CA GLU A 43 18.83 -8.50 -8.06
C GLU A 43 18.10 -9.18 -9.23
N LEU A 44 18.17 -10.51 -9.32
CA LEU A 44 17.41 -11.28 -10.30
C LEU A 44 15.90 -11.07 -10.13
N ARG A 45 15.39 -11.06 -8.89
CA ARG A 45 13.97 -10.80 -8.60
C ARG A 45 13.55 -9.37 -8.93
N ARG A 46 14.41 -8.38 -8.66
CA ARG A 46 14.20 -6.98 -9.06
C ARG A 46 14.08 -6.86 -10.57
N LEU A 47 15.03 -7.45 -11.31
CA LEU A 47 15.01 -7.49 -12.77
C LEU A 47 13.83 -8.30 -13.32
N ALA A 48 13.40 -9.37 -12.64
CA ALA A 48 12.20 -10.12 -12.99
C ALA A 48 10.92 -9.28 -12.82
N GLY A 49 10.80 -8.52 -11.73
CA GLY A 49 9.69 -7.57 -11.53
C GLY A 49 9.62 -6.52 -12.65
N LEU A 50 10.77 -5.98 -13.05
CA LEU A 50 10.85 -5.07 -14.19
C LEU A 50 10.55 -5.75 -15.53
N ALA A 51 11.01 -6.99 -15.71
CA ALA A 51 10.71 -7.78 -16.90
C ALA A 51 9.19 -8.04 -16.98
N HIS A 52 8.52 -8.28 -15.86
CA HIS A 52 7.06 -8.42 -15.78
C HIS A 52 6.31 -7.12 -16.10
N LEU A 53 6.81 -5.97 -15.63
CA LEU A 53 6.31 -4.65 -16.02
C LEU A 53 6.44 -4.42 -17.53
N ALA A 54 7.65 -4.64 -18.05
CA ALA A 54 7.98 -4.60 -19.47
C ALA A 54 7.07 -5.53 -20.29
N ILE A 55 6.80 -6.74 -19.79
CA ILE A 55 5.91 -7.75 -20.38
C ILE A 55 4.47 -7.25 -20.46
N ALA A 56 3.95 -6.61 -19.42
CA ALA A 56 2.59 -6.09 -19.41
C ALA A 56 2.43 -4.93 -20.41
N GLU A 57 3.43 -4.06 -20.50
CA GLU A 57 3.50 -2.93 -21.44
C GLU A 57 3.64 -3.42 -22.89
N VAL A 58 4.57 -4.36 -23.14
CA VAL A 58 4.78 -4.98 -24.45
C VAL A 58 3.55 -5.76 -24.88
N ARG A 59 2.93 -6.58 -24.01
CA ARG A 59 1.71 -7.33 -24.36
C ARG A 59 0.62 -6.42 -24.87
N ARG A 60 0.43 -5.30 -24.19
CA ARG A 60 -0.59 -4.32 -24.50
C ARG A 60 -0.28 -3.60 -25.80
N SER A 61 0.91 -3.03 -25.93
CA SER A 61 1.36 -2.41 -27.19
C SER A 61 1.21 -3.38 -28.37
N TYR A 62 1.61 -4.63 -28.20
CA TYR A 62 1.47 -5.67 -29.22
C TYR A 62 0.01 -5.96 -29.55
N HIS A 63 -0.88 -6.08 -28.55
CA HIS A 63 -2.31 -6.26 -28.82
C HIS A 63 -2.93 -5.04 -29.52
N ASP A 64 -2.64 -3.84 -29.04
CA ASP A 64 -3.26 -2.60 -29.51
C ASP A 64 -2.82 -2.23 -30.94
N HIS A 65 -1.62 -2.65 -31.36
CA HIS A 65 -1.08 -2.33 -32.68
C HIS A 65 -1.20 -3.50 -33.66
N LEU A 66 -1.05 -4.74 -33.19
CA LEU A 66 -1.09 -5.90 -34.07
C LEU A 66 -2.52 -6.37 -34.35
N ASP A 67 -3.47 -6.24 -33.42
CA ASP A 67 -4.87 -6.66 -33.69
C ASP A 67 -5.51 -5.83 -34.82
N PRO A 68 -5.40 -4.49 -34.86
CA PRO A 68 -5.91 -3.71 -36.00
C PRO A 68 -5.23 -4.08 -37.32
N LEU A 69 -3.92 -4.33 -37.30
CA LEU A 69 -3.18 -4.78 -38.50
C LEU A 69 -3.64 -6.16 -38.97
N LEU A 70 -3.91 -7.09 -38.06
CA LEU A 70 -4.42 -8.42 -38.37
C LEU A 70 -5.89 -8.37 -38.83
N GLN A 71 -6.71 -7.44 -38.35
CA GLN A 71 -8.04 -7.21 -38.90
C GLN A 71 -8.00 -6.76 -40.36
N ILE A 72 -7.02 -5.92 -40.71
CA ILE A 72 -6.82 -5.45 -42.10
C ILE A 72 -6.23 -6.55 -42.99
N ARG A 73 -5.22 -7.28 -42.49
CA ARG A 73 -4.47 -8.28 -43.26
C ARG A 73 -5.16 -9.65 -43.34
N HIS A 74 -5.95 -9.98 -42.33
CA HIS A 74 -6.67 -11.23 -42.17
C HIS A 74 -8.12 -10.98 -41.71
N PRO A 75 -8.94 -10.30 -42.53
CA PRO A 75 -10.34 -10.00 -42.20
C PRO A 75 -11.19 -11.26 -41.99
N GLU A 76 -10.75 -12.40 -42.53
CA GLU A 76 -11.39 -13.71 -42.40
C GLU A 76 -11.18 -14.35 -41.02
N TRP A 77 -10.22 -13.89 -40.22
CA TRP A 77 -9.97 -14.44 -38.89
C TRP A 77 -11.02 -13.93 -37.90
N ARG A 78 -11.49 -14.81 -37.02
CA ARG A 78 -12.31 -14.41 -35.88
C ARG A 78 -11.43 -13.83 -34.77
N ALA A 79 -12.02 -13.05 -33.86
CA ALA A 79 -11.31 -12.43 -32.73
C ALA A 79 -10.50 -13.45 -31.90
N GLU A 80 -11.05 -14.65 -31.70
CA GLU A 80 -10.37 -15.74 -30.99
C GLU A 80 -9.10 -16.22 -31.72
N GLN A 81 -9.14 -16.31 -33.06
CA GLN A 81 -8.00 -16.74 -33.88
C GLN A 81 -6.89 -15.68 -33.90
N ARG A 82 -7.28 -14.39 -34.03
CA ARG A 82 -6.33 -13.27 -33.90
C ARG A 82 -5.72 -13.22 -32.51
N GLY A 83 -6.53 -13.34 -31.46
CA GLY A 83 -6.08 -13.38 -30.07
C GLY A 83 -5.07 -14.50 -29.81
N LYS A 84 -5.31 -15.70 -30.36
CA LYS A 84 -4.37 -16.82 -30.26
C LYS A 84 -3.05 -16.53 -30.98
N TYR A 85 -3.10 -16.01 -32.20
CA TYR A 85 -1.91 -15.67 -32.97
C TYR A 85 -1.07 -14.57 -32.29
N ILE A 86 -1.71 -13.50 -31.82
CA ILE A 86 -1.05 -12.42 -31.09
C ILE A 86 -0.40 -12.97 -29.82
N SER A 87 -1.10 -13.84 -29.07
CA SER A 87 -0.57 -14.46 -27.87
C SER A 87 0.65 -15.34 -28.16
N GLU A 88 0.66 -16.12 -29.23
CA GLU A 88 1.80 -16.95 -29.61
C GLU A 88 3.02 -16.11 -29.99
N ARG A 89 2.82 -15.03 -30.77
CA ARG A 89 3.91 -14.10 -31.13
C ARG A 89 4.47 -13.35 -29.92
N TYR A 90 3.60 -12.87 -29.05
CA TYR A 90 3.98 -12.26 -27.80
C TYR A 90 4.82 -13.20 -26.90
N LYS A 91 4.37 -14.45 -26.74
CA LYS A 91 5.09 -15.47 -25.97
C LYS A 91 6.48 -15.78 -26.55
N SER A 92 6.71 -15.53 -27.84
CA SER A 92 8.03 -15.76 -28.47
C SER A 92 9.06 -14.66 -28.21
N MET A 93 8.69 -13.54 -27.57
CA MET A 93 9.60 -12.43 -27.32
C MET A 93 10.63 -12.75 -26.23
N ALA A 94 11.87 -12.28 -26.43
CA ALA A 94 12.98 -12.52 -25.49
C ALA A 94 12.65 -12.04 -24.07
N VAL A 95 12.00 -10.89 -23.92
CA VAL A 95 11.55 -10.35 -22.63
C VAL A 95 10.54 -11.28 -21.93
N TYR A 96 9.59 -11.87 -22.67
CA TYR A 96 8.64 -12.86 -22.12
C TYR A 96 9.37 -14.11 -21.65
N GLN A 97 10.28 -14.63 -22.48
CA GLN A 97 11.07 -15.82 -22.16
C GLN A 97 12.00 -15.60 -20.96
N VAL A 98 12.61 -14.41 -20.83
CA VAL A 98 13.46 -14.06 -19.69
C VAL A 98 12.65 -13.97 -18.40
N ALA A 99 11.45 -13.38 -18.40
CA ALA A 99 10.64 -13.35 -17.17
C ALA A 99 10.06 -14.72 -16.83
N GLU A 100 9.60 -15.51 -17.80
CA GLU A 100 9.14 -16.87 -17.53
C GLU A 100 10.28 -17.77 -17.04
N HIS A 101 11.50 -17.57 -17.55
CA HIS A 101 12.67 -18.26 -17.03
C HIS A 101 13.01 -17.81 -15.60
N ALA A 102 13.00 -16.51 -15.32
CA ALA A 102 13.16 -16.00 -13.95
C ALA A 102 12.09 -16.59 -13.00
N ARG A 103 10.83 -16.64 -13.45
CA ARG A 103 9.72 -17.28 -12.74
C ARG A 103 9.98 -18.77 -12.49
N SER A 104 10.50 -19.49 -13.49
CA SER A 104 10.87 -20.91 -13.36
C SER A 104 12.00 -21.17 -12.36
N LEU A 105 12.87 -20.17 -12.14
CA LEU A 105 13.92 -20.17 -11.12
C LEU A 105 13.41 -19.74 -9.73
N GLY A 106 12.09 -19.58 -9.55
CA GLY A 106 11.50 -19.13 -8.29
C GLY A 106 11.69 -17.64 -8.01
N ALA A 107 12.06 -16.84 -9.02
CA ALA A 107 11.99 -15.38 -8.96
C ALA A 107 10.59 -14.93 -9.40
N GLY A 108 9.68 -14.75 -8.44
CA GLY A 108 8.38 -14.14 -8.68
C GLY A 108 8.50 -12.63 -8.90
N PRO A 109 7.51 -11.98 -9.56
CA PRO A 109 7.46 -10.53 -9.65
C PRO A 109 7.32 -9.94 -8.24
N GLY A 110 8.26 -9.08 -7.85
CA GLY A 110 7.97 -8.08 -6.84
C GLY A 110 6.93 -7.09 -7.38
N LEU A 111 6.21 -6.42 -6.49
CA LEU A 111 5.25 -5.39 -6.89
C LEU A 111 5.87 -4.41 -7.89
N PRO A 112 5.27 -4.25 -9.07
CA PRO A 112 5.69 -3.28 -10.07
C PRO A 112 6.03 -1.89 -9.50
N GLN A 113 5.16 -1.34 -8.66
CA GLN A 113 5.31 0.01 -8.13
C GLN A 113 6.45 0.11 -7.10
N VAL A 114 6.64 -0.92 -6.28
CA VAL A 114 7.76 -0.98 -5.33
C VAL A 114 9.07 -1.19 -6.08
N ALA A 115 9.11 -2.09 -7.07
CA ALA A 115 10.30 -2.31 -7.89
C ALA A 115 10.73 -1.05 -8.66
N GLN A 116 9.78 -0.31 -9.22
CA GLN A 116 10.04 0.98 -9.86
C GLN A 116 10.56 2.02 -8.85
N SER A 117 9.89 2.16 -7.70
CA SER A 117 10.33 3.10 -6.68
C SER A 117 11.73 2.75 -6.15
N VAL A 118 12.04 1.46 -5.99
CA VAL A 118 13.37 0.99 -5.59
C VAL A 118 14.42 1.44 -6.59
N LEU A 119 14.18 1.29 -7.90
CA LEU A 119 15.09 1.78 -8.94
C LEU A 119 15.32 3.28 -8.87
N ASP A 120 14.24 4.05 -8.75
CA ASP A 120 14.32 5.50 -8.71
C ASP A 120 15.15 5.97 -7.52
N TYR A 121 15.07 5.26 -6.40
CA TYR A 121 15.93 5.50 -5.24
C TYR A 121 17.36 5.01 -5.44
N GLU A 122 17.60 3.83 -6.01
CA GLU A 122 18.94 3.28 -6.27
C GLU A 122 19.77 4.11 -7.27
N GLN A 123 19.12 4.93 -8.10
CA GLN A 123 19.82 5.93 -8.93
C GLN A 123 20.57 6.98 -8.10
N LYS A 124 20.22 7.15 -6.82
CA LYS A 124 20.84 8.09 -5.90
C LYS A 124 21.68 7.34 -4.86
N PRO A 125 22.97 7.69 -4.69
CA PRO A 125 23.82 7.03 -3.71
C PRO A 125 23.23 7.18 -2.31
N PHE A 126 23.24 6.08 -1.55
CA PHE A 126 22.71 6.06 -0.20
C PHE A 126 23.48 5.10 0.68
N ALA A 127 24.04 5.62 1.76
CA ALA A 127 24.83 4.85 2.71
C ALA A 127 24.36 5.19 4.13
N PRO A 128 23.45 4.41 4.73
CA PRO A 128 22.94 4.67 6.07
C PRO A 128 24.01 4.85 7.14
N GLY A 129 25.10 4.06 7.06
CA GLY A 129 26.22 4.16 7.99
C GLY A 129 27.03 5.46 7.88
N GLN A 130 26.88 6.22 6.80
CA GLN A 130 27.53 7.53 6.62
C GLN A 130 26.61 8.69 7.04
N LEU A 131 25.31 8.45 7.26
CA LEU A 131 24.41 9.48 7.76
C LEU A 131 24.79 9.80 9.22
N PRO A 132 24.95 11.08 9.59
CA PRO A 132 25.22 11.45 10.99
C PRO A 132 24.09 10.92 11.88
N PHE A 133 24.42 10.41 13.06
CA PHE A 133 23.41 10.00 14.04
C PHE A 133 22.81 11.25 14.69
N ALA A 134 21.84 11.87 14.02
CA ALA A 134 21.21 13.10 14.45
C ALA A 134 19.68 12.97 14.41
N ALA A 135 19.00 13.56 15.40
CA ALA A 135 17.56 13.63 15.44
C ALA A 135 17.05 14.74 14.50
N SER A 136 16.23 14.37 13.52
CA SER A 136 15.58 15.31 12.59
C SER A 136 14.15 15.60 13.05
N PHE A 137 13.84 16.83 13.47
CA PHE A 137 12.52 17.18 14.01
C PHE A 137 11.52 17.54 12.92
N TYR A 138 10.25 17.19 13.13
CA TYR A 138 9.19 17.66 12.25
C TYR A 138 9.15 19.19 12.20
N GLY A 139 8.88 19.72 11.00
CA GLY A 139 8.87 21.15 10.72
C GLY A 139 10.25 21.82 10.61
N SER A 140 11.38 21.11 10.79
CA SER A 140 12.69 21.70 10.57
C SER A 140 13.02 21.85 9.08
N GLU A 141 13.67 22.94 8.68
CA GLU A 141 14.00 23.21 7.27
C GLU A 141 14.98 22.17 6.68
N ASP A 142 15.80 21.57 7.54
CA ASP A 142 16.80 20.55 7.23
C ASP A 142 16.29 19.11 7.33
N PHE A 143 14.97 18.91 7.47
CA PHE A 143 14.40 17.57 7.57
C PHE A 143 14.71 16.73 6.33
N PRO A 144 15.20 15.48 6.47
CA PRO A 144 15.63 14.68 5.32
C PRO A 144 14.47 14.44 4.34
N SER A 145 14.67 14.82 3.09
CA SER A 145 13.66 14.64 2.02
C SER A 145 13.67 13.24 1.40
N ASP A 146 14.75 12.47 1.59
CA ASP A 146 14.86 11.10 1.11
C ASP A 146 14.08 10.14 2.05
N PRO A 147 13.07 9.41 1.55
CA PRO A 147 12.29 8.47 2.35
C PRO A 147 13.11 7.31 2.90
N ARG A 148 14.27 6.99 2.33
CA ARG A 148 15.19 6.02 2.91
C ARG A 148 15.82 6.54 4.20
N ALA A 149 16.01 7.85 4.33
CA ALA A 149 16.58 8.49 5.52
C ALA A 149 15.54 8.81 6.61
N ALA A 150 14.36 9.30 6.22
CA ALA A 150 13.34 9.76 7.19
C ALA A 150 12.15 8.79 7.35
N GLY A 151 11.89 7.95 6.35
CA GLY A 151 10.67 7.14 6.29
C GLY A 151 9.47 7.88 5.74
N SER A 152 8.62 7.17 5.00
CA SER A 152 7.48 7.76 4.30
C SER A 152 6.42 8.34 5.25
N LYS A 153 6.17 7.68 6.39
CA LYS A 153 5.25 8.20 7.42
C LYS A 153 5.74 9.50 8.04
N ALA A 154 7.04 9.59 8.33
CA ALA A 154 7.61 10.75 8.98
C ALA A 154 7.68 11.95 8.02
N LEU A 155 7.99 11.71 6.74
CA LEU A 155 7.86 12.72 5.68
C LEU A 155 6.44 13.26 5.56
N GLY A 156 5.43 12.38 5.62
CA GLY A 156 4.03 12.78 5.63
C GLY A 156 3.72 13.72 6.80
N LEU A 157 4.10 13.34 8.01
CA LEU A 157 3.93 14.18 9.21
C LEU A 157 4.67 15.50 9.11
N HIS A 158 5.94 15.49 8.70
CA HIS A 158 6.76 16.69 8.50
C HIS A 158 6.08 17.68 7.55
N ARG A 159 5.50 17.20 6.44
CA ARG A 159 4.78 18.08 5.49
C ARG A 159 3.55 18.72 6.11
N LEU A 160 2.82 17.98 6.96
CA LEU A 160 1.62 18.48 7.62
C LEU A 160 1.92 19.55 8.67
N THR A 161 3.09 19.51 9.33
CA THR A 161 3.39 20.44 10.44
C THR A 161 3.45 21.90 10.01
N LYS A 162 3.55 22.17 8.70
CA LYS A 162 3.53 23.53 8.15
C LYS A 162 2.17 24.21 8.34
N ASP A 163 1.09 23.46 8.18
CA ASP A 163 -0.26 24.01 8.03
C ASP A 163 -1.27 23.45 9.04
N PHE A 164 -0.91 22.37 9.74
CA PHE A 164 -1.80 21.60 10.59
C PHE A 164 -1.15 21.18 11.92
N PRO A 165 -1.95 21.04 12.99
CA PRO A 165 -1.46 20.58 14.28
C PRO A 165 -1.06 19.11 14.18
N VAL A 166 0.24 18.84 14.32
CA VAL A 166 0.82 17.49 14.36
C VAL A 166 1.55 17.35 15.69
N PRO A 167 1.48 16.18 16.37
CA PRO A 167 2.22 15.99 17.61
C PRO A 167 3.73 16.15 17.34
N PRO A 168 4.44 16.91 18.19
CA PRO A 168 5.89 17.05 18.05
C PRO A 168 6.60 15.69 18.04
N GLY A 169 7.65 15.59 17.23
CA GLY A 169 8.45 14.37 17.13
C GLY A 169 9.67 14.56 16.23
N PHE A 170 10.47 13.51 16.15
CA PHE A 170 11.69 13.46 15.38
C PHE A 170 11.96 12.07 14.82
N VAL A 171 12.91 12.02 13.88
CA VAL A 171 13.39 10.79 13.25
C VAL A 171 14.86 10.59 13.57
N LEU A 172 15.21 9.35 13.92
CA LEU A 172 16.58 8.87 13.95
C LEU A 172 16.90 8.15 12.63
N PRO A 173 18.11 8.34 12.08
CA PRO A 173 18.47 7.82 10.76
C PRO A 173 18.50 6.29 10.75
N PRO A 174 18.40 5.67 9.57
CA PRO A 174 18.49 4.22 9.46
C PRO A 174 19.86 3.70 9.89
N ARG A 175 19.86 2.51 10.49
CA ARG A 175 21.06 1.76 10.85
C ARG A 175 20.92 0.29 10.45
N ALA A 176 22.06 -0.39 10.41
CA ALA A 176 22.12 -1.83 10.15
C ALA A 176 21.48 -2.62 11.33
N PRO A 177 20.96 -3.82 11.09
CA PRO A 177 20.27 -4.61 12.13
C PRO A 177 21.09 -4.84 13.40
N ALA A 178 22.39 -5.11 13.25
CA ALA A 178 23.31 -5.36 14.37
C ALA A 178 23.85 -4.08 15.04
N TYR A 179 23.29 -2.90 14.73
CA TYR A 179 23.80 -1.63 15.27
C TYR A 179 23.69 -1.58 16.79
N ARG A 180 24.73 -1.02 17.41
CA ARG A 180 24.80 -0.76 18.85
C ARG A 180 24.98 0.74 19.05
N LEU A 181 24.15 1.31 19.91
CA LEU A 181 24.24 2.73 20.24
C LEU A 181 25.58 2.98 20.95
N SER A 182 26.32 3.98 20.48
CA SER A 182 27.47 4.52 21.20
C SER A 182 27.00 5.44 22.34
N GLU A 183 27.92 5.85 23.23
CA GLU A 183 27.61 6.85 24.26
C GLU A 183 27.13 8.18 23.64
N SER A 184 27.72 8.59 22.52
CA SER A 184 27.32 9.79 21.78
C SER A 184 25.92 9.65 21.15
N ASP A 185 25.57 8.46 20.65
CA ASP A 185 24.21 8.19 20.16
C ASP A 185 23.18 8.31 21.29
N ILE A 186 23.50 7.75 22.46
CA ILE A 186 22.65 7.81 23.65
C ILE A 186 22.45 9.27 24.08
N GLU A 187 23.51 10.07 24.09
CA GLU A 187 23.42 11.50 24.43
C GLU A 187 22.58 12.28 23.42
N THR A 188 22.72 11.98 22.12
CA THR A 188 21.89 12.55 21.05
C THR A 188 20.40 12.26 21.28
N VAL A 189 20.05 11.01 21.61
CA VAL A 189 18.66 10.62 21.88
C VAL A 189 18.14 11.32 23.14
N LYS A 190 18.93 11.36 24.22
CA LYS A 190 18.57 12.07 25.46
C LYS A 190 18.29 13.54 25.21
N LYS A 191 19.15 14.22 24.45
CA LYS A 191 18.96 15.62 24.07
C LYS A 191 17.70 15.81 23.23
N ALA A 192 17.46 14.97 22.23
CA ALA A 192 16.27 15.06 21.39
C ALA A 192 14.97 14.86 22.20
N VAL A 193 14.98 13.97 23.19
CA VAL A 193 13.84 13.81 24.12
C VAL A 193 13.67 15.05 25.01
N ALA A 194 14.75 15.63 25.53
CA ALA A 194 14.66 16.87 26.31
C ALA A 194 14.13 18.06 25.48
N ASP A 195 14.56 18.18 24.21
CA ASP A 195 14.02 19.19 23.29
C ASP A 195 12.51 18.96 23.02
N LEU A 196 12.07 17.69 23.02
CA LEU A 196 10.66 17.33 22.88
C LEU A 196 9.86 17.68 24.15
N GLU A 197 10.42 17.46 25.34
CA GLU A 197 9.85 17.91 26.61
C GLU A 197 9.65 19.43 26.62
N GLN A 198 10.67 20.19 26.19
CA GLN A 198 10.58 21.64 26.07
C GLN A 198 9.49 22.09 25.09
N LYS A 199 9.41 21.46 23.90
CA LYS A 199 8.40 21.78 22.88
C LYS A 199 6.97 21.47 23.34
N THR A 200 6.80 20.43 24.15
CA THR A 200 5.48 20.00 24.63
C THR A 200 5.08 20.65 25.96
N GLY A 201 6.04 21.24 26.69
CA GLY A 201 5.83 21.73 28.06
C GLY A 201 5.56 20.61 29.07
N LYS A 202 5.87 19.36 28.72
CA LYS A 202 5.59 18.15 29.50
C LYS A 202 6.90 17.40 29.75
N THR A 203 6.97 16.62 30.84
CA THR A 203 8.15 15.80 31.16
C THR A 203 7.84 14.34 30.87
N LEU A 204 8.81 13.58 30.33
CA LEU A 204 8.69 12.16 30.04
C LEU A 204 8.36 11.40 31.32
N GLY A 205 7.26 10.64 31.30
CA GLY A 205 6.71 9.94 32.47
C GLY A 205 5.90 10.83 33.41
N LYS A 206 5.88 12.14 33.20
CA LYS A 206 5.04 13.12 33.91
C LYS A 206 4.30 14.00 32.91
N GLY A 207 3.30 13.41 32.27
CA GLY A 207 2.45 14.07 31.27
C GLY A 207 2.89 13.83 29.81
N LEU A 208 4.17 13.58 29.54
CA LEU A 208 4.65 13.16 28.21
C LEU A 208 4.81 11.64 28.17
N LYS A 209 4.23 11.04 27.13
CA LYS A 209 4.53 9.67 26.69
C LYS A 209 4.93 9.70 25.22
N LEU A 210 5.69 8.71 24.78
CA LEU A 210 6.20 8.63 23.42
C LEU A 210 5.65 7.40 22.69
N ALA A 211 5.42 7.56 21.39
CA ALA A 211 5.34 6.47 20.45
C ALA A 211 6.69 6.32 19.75
N VAL A 212 7.21 5.09 19.71
CA VAL A 212 8.46 4.72 19.03
C VAL A 212 8.12 3.68 17.97
N ARG A 213 8.42 3.97 16.70
CA ARG A 213 8.05 3.10 15.57
C ARG A 213 9.13 3.01 14.51
N SER A 214 9.19 1.86 13.84
CA SER A 214 9.92 1.73 12.57
C SER A 214 9.25 2.59 11.48
N GLY A 215 10.06 3.13 10.57
CA GLY A 215 9.58 4.02 9.50
C GLY A 215 10.26 3.76 8.17
N GLY A 216 10.03 2.61 7.53
CA GLY A 216 10.62 2.31 6.23
C GLY A 216 10.24 3.32 5.12
N ALA A 217 11.05 3.36 4.05
CA ALA A 217 10.67 4.02 2.79
C ALA A 217 9.40 3.41 2.19
N PHE A 218 9.19 2.11 2.42
CA PHE A 218 7.98 1.39 2.08
C PHE A 218 7.30 0.85 3.34
N VAL A 219 6.04 0.41 3.20
CA VAL A 219 5.39 -0.43 4.22
C VAL A 219 6.12 -1.76 4.26
N MET A 220 6.54 -2.16 5.46
CA MET A 220 7.46 -3.29 5.66
C MET A 220 6.88 -4.30 6.65
N PRO A 221 6.23 -5.36 6.15
CA PRO A 221 5.82 -6.52 6.92
C PRO A 221 6.87 -7.03 7.91
N GLY A 222 6.48 -7.20 9.18
CA GLY A 222 7.33 -7.78 10.22
C GLY A 222 8.52 -6.93 10.66
N ALA A 223 8.59 -5.65 10.27
CA ALA A 223 9.33 -4.66 11.05
C ALA A 223 8.60 -4.43 12.38
N MET A 224 9.32 -4.12 13.46
CA MET A 224 8.74 -4.02 14.80
C MET A 224 7.56 -3.05 14.79
N GLU A 225 6.41 -3.54 15.22
CA GLU A 225 5.19 -2.75 15.34
C GLU A 225 5.32 -1.71 16.46
N THR A 226 4.59 -0.61 16.27
CA THR A 226 4.64 0.61 17.08
C THR A 226 4.60 0.33 18.58
N SER A 227 5.63 0.77 19.30
CA SER A 227 5.63 0.78 20.77
C SER A 227 5.02 2.08 21.27
N LEU A 228 3.87 1.99 21.93
CA LEU A 228 3.10 3.13 22.43
C LEU A 228 3.30 3.32 23.94
N ASN A 229 2.96 4.51 24.44
CA ASN A 229 2.95 4.85 25.86
C ASN A 229 4.32 4.69 26.57
N ILE A 230 5.42 4.95 25.86
CA ILE A 230 6.75 4.92 26.45
C ILE A 230 6.95 6.14 27.34
N ASP A 231 7.28 5.89 28.61
CA ASP A 231 7.27 6.86 29.70
C ASP A 231 8.63 7.05 30.38
N SER A 232 9.68 6.38 29.89
CA SER A 232 11.05 6.55 30.38
C SER A 232 12.06 6.53 29.24
N ILE A 233 13.16 7.26 29.43
CA ILE A 233 14.26 7.31 28.45
C ILE A 233 14.95 5.96 28.29
N ASP A 234 15.07 5.19 29.38
CA ASP A 234 15.71 3.88 29.36
C ASP A 234 14.95 2.92 28.44
N LYS A 235 13.61 2.91 28.50
CA LYS A 235 12.77 2.13 27.59
C LYS A 235 12.94 2.56 26.13
N VAL A 236 13.06 3.87 25.86
CA VAL A 236 13.35 4.35 24.49
C VAL A 236 14.66 3.76 24.01
N LEU A 237 15.73 3.86 24.81
CA LEU A 237 17.07 3.37 24.47
C LEU A 237 17.12 1.85 24.29
N GLU A 238 16.38 1.09 25.10
CA GLU A 238 16.25 -0.37 24.98
C GLU A 238 15.54 -0.78 23.68
N LEU A 239 14.58 0.02 23.21
CA LEU A 239 13.80 -0.26 22.00
C LEU A 239 14.59 0.00 20.71
N LEU A 240 15.48 1.00 20.65
CA LEU A 240 16.12 1.38 19.38
C LEU A 240 16.89 0.21 18.72
N PRO A 241 17.76 -0.55 19.43
CA PRO A 241 18.45 -1.68 18.83
C PRO A 241 17.50 -2.79 18.37
N GLN A 242 16.38 -2.99 19.07
CA GLN A 242 15.36 -3.99 18.70
C GLN A 242 14.65 -3.59 17.40
N ILE A 243 14.34 -2.30 17.25
CA ILE A 243 13.72 -1.76 16.04
C ILE A 243 14.68 -1.87 14.85
N TYR A 244 15.96 -1.52 15.01
CA TYR A 244 16.94 -1.75 13.94
C TYR A 244 17.06 -3.22 13.58
N GLN A 245 17.14 -4.11 14.59
CA GLN A 245 17.20 -5.56 14.40
C GLN A 245 15.94 -6.11 13.69
N SER A 246 14.78 -5.49 13.88
CA SER A 246 13.53 -5.92 13.24
C SER A 246 13.55 -5.84 11.72
N TRP A 247 14.45 -5.02 11.14
CA TRP A 247 14.72 -5.04 9.70
C TRP A 247 15.22 -6.42 9.24
N ASP A 248 15.85 -7.20 10.11
CA ASP A 248 16.31 -8.55 9.82
C ASP A 248 15.34 -9.64 10.34
N SER A 249 14.05 -9.32 10.51
CA SER A 249 13.05 -10.36 10.79
C SER A 249 12.84 -11.27 9.56
N LYS A 250 12.37 -12.50 9.79
CA LYS A 250 12.06 -13.46 8.70
C LYS A 250 11.07 -12.87 7.70
N ALA A 251 10.02 -12.20 8.19
CA ALA A 251 9.00 -11.56 7.37
C ALA A 251 9.59 -10.37 6.58
N ALA A 252 10.36 -9.49 7.23
CA ALA A 252 10.97 -8.33 6.57
C ALA A 252 11.97 -8.77 5.48
N ARG A 253 12.84 -9.76 5.75
CA ARG A 253 13.74 -10.34 4.74
C ARG A 253 12.98 -10.92 3.55
N SER A 254 11.93 -11.70 3.82
CA SER A 254 11.14 -12.35 2.77
C SER A 254 10.44 -11.31 1.89
N TYR A 255 9.88 -10.27 2.50
CA TYR A 255 9.25 -9.16 1.78
C TYR A 255 10.27 -8.40 0.93
N ARG A 256 11.42 -8.00 1.49
CA ARG A 256 12.47 -7.33 0.72
C ARG A 256 12.97 -8.14 -0.45
N LEU A 257 13.25 -9.42 -0.22
CA LEU A 257 13.71 -10.33 -1.25
C LEU A 257 12.66 -10.49 -2.36
N GLY A 258 11.37 -10.58 -2.00
CA GLY A 258 10.27 -10.62 -2.97
C GLY A 258 10.15 -9.34 -3.80
N HIS A 259 10.46 -8.18 -3.23
CA HIS A 259 10.20 -6.86 -3.83
C HIS A 259 11.45 -6.14 -4.35
N GLY A 260 12.62 -6.77 -4.27
CA GLY A 260 13.88 -6.18 -4.71
C GLY A 260 14.41 -5.06 -3.80
N ILE A 261 13.88 -4.89 -2.58
CA ILE A 261 14.32 -3.84 -1.66
C ILE A 261 15.71 -4.21 -1.10
N PRO A 262 16.73 -3.33 -1.22
CA PRO A 262 18.07 -3.63 -0.72
C PRO A 262 18.15 -3.77 0.81
N ASP A 263 18.94 -4.73 1.31
CA ASP A 263 19.12 -4.92 2.76
C ASP A 263 19.79 -3.72 3.41
N HIS A 264 20.71 -3.07 2.69
CA HIS A 264 21.57 -2.03 3.22
C HIS A 264 20.83 -0.73 3.55
N TRP A 265 19.56 -0.55 3.13
CA TRP A 265 18.79 0.66 3.40
C TRP A 265 18.44 0.84 4.88
N GLY A 266 18.26 -0.26 5.63
CA GLY A 266 17.85 -0.23 7.03
C GLY A 266 16.45 0.36 7.25
N THR A 267 16.14 0.66 8.51
CA THR A 267 14.91 1.37 8.89
C THR A 267 15.26 2.56 9.78
N PRO A 268 14.80 3.79 9.46
CA PRO A 268 14.83 4.86 10.43
C PRO A 268 13.79 4.61 11.53
N ILE A 269 13.94 5.33 12.64
CA ILE A 269 13.07 5.23 13.81
C ILE A 269 12.38 6.56 14.01
N ASN A 270 11.06 6.52 14.04
CA ASN A 270 10.22 7.67 14.29
C ASN A 270 9.81 7.69 15.77
N ILE A 271 10.07 8.80 16.45
CA ILE A 271 9.73 9.03 17.86
C ILE A 271 8.84 10.27 17.93
N MET A 272 7.65 10.14 18.49
CA MET A 272 6.68 11.24 18.58
C MET A 272 5.99 11.29 19.93
N ALA A 273 5.58 12.48 20.35
CA ALA A 273 4.72 12.66 21.51
C ALA A 273 3.36 11.97 21.29
N MET A 274 2.89 11.26 22.32
CA MET A 274 1.55 10.69 22.36
C MET A 274 0.51 11.78 22.54
N VAL A 275 -0.63 11.61 21.86
CA VAL A 275 -1.86 12.36 22.11
C VAL A 275 -2.72 11.54 23.06
N GLU A 276 -3.10 12.11 24.21
CA GLU A 276 -3.88 11.43 25.25
C GLU A 276 -5.37 11.33 24.90
N THR A 277 -5.66 10.54 23.87
CA THR A 277 -7.00 10.32 23.30
C THR A 277 -7.97 9.60 24.26
N ALA A 278 -7.46 8.85 25.23
CA ALA A 278 -8.26 8.14 26.23
C ALA A 278 -8.48 8.91 27.55
N LYS A 279 -8.03 10.16 27.65
CA LYS A 279 -7.91 10.90 28.93
C LYS A 279 -9.25 11.25 29.59
N ASN A 280 -10.18 11.83 28.84
CA ASN A 280 -11.46 12.33 29.35
C ASN A 280 -12.49 12.46 28.20
N GLU A 281 -13.72 12.88 28.52
CA GLU A 281 -14.83 13.07 27.56
C GLU A 281 -14.55 14.08 26.44
N GLN A 282 -13.56 14.95 26.61
CA GLN A 282 -13.11 15.92 25.61
C GLN A 282 -11.95 15.40 24.76
N SER A 283 -11.55 14.14 24.97
CA SER A 283 -10.54 13.42 24.21
C SER A 283 -11.15 12.26 23.43
N GLY A 284 -10.52 11.89 22.32
CA GLY A 284 -10.90 10.71 21.55
C GLY A 284 -10.02 10.52 20.33
N ALA A 285 -10.27 9.44 19.60
CA ALA A 285 -9.56 9.16 18.35
C ALA A 285 -10.57 9.01 17.21
N GLY A 286 -10.13 9.32 16.00
CA GLY A 286 -11.00 9.23 14.84
C GLY A 286 -10.27 9.16 13.52
N VAL A 287 -11.07 8.87 12.51
CA VAL A 287 -10.68 8.78 11.11
C VAL A 287 -11.72 9.50 10.30
N ILE A 288 -11.28 10.38 9.39
CA ILE A 288 -12.16 10.98 8.40
C ILE A 288 -11.66 10.61 7.01
N ALA A 289 -12.57 10.16 6.14
CA ALA A 289 -12.27 9.74 4.79
C ALA A 289 -13.11 10.52 3.78
N SER A 290 -12.47 11.09 2.77
CA SER A 290 -13.11 11.74 1.64
C SER A 290 -14.04 10.79 0.89
N ARG A 291 -15.21 11.29 0.54
CA ARG A 291 -16.20 10.61 -0.31
C ARG A 291 -16.90 11.66 -1.18
N PRO A 292 -17.44 11.29 -2.36
CA PRO A 292 -18.29 12.18 -3.13
C PRO A 292 -19.48 12.65 -2.28
N GLY A 293 -19.78 13.94 -2.32
CA GLY A 293 -20.86 14.56 -1.53
C GLY A 293 -20.46 14.92 -0.11
N GLN A 294 -20.20 13.92 0.75
CA GLN A 294 -19.89 14.17 2.17
C GLN A 294 -18.83 13.20 2.70
N ALA A 295 -17.79 13.72 3.36
CA ALA A 295 -16.77 12.93 4.03
C ALA A 295 -17.37 12.01 5.11
N LYS A 296 -16.82 10.80 5.24
CA LYS A 296 -17.25 9.83 6.23
C LYS A 296 -16.37 9.94 7.47
N LEU A 297 -17.00 10.26 8.61
CA LEU A 297 -16.34 10.43 9.89
C LEU A 297 -16.59 9.21 10.79
N PHE A 298 -15.51 8.71 11.40
CA PHE A 298 -15.52 7.72 12.46
C PHE A 298 -14.83 8.34 13.67
N TYR A 299 -15.53 8.45 14.79
CA TYR A 299 -14.98 9.04 16.01
C TYR A 299 -15.50 8.32 17.25
N ALA A 300 -14.61 8.06 18.20
CA ALA A 300 -14.96 7.53 19.51
C ALA A 300 -14.28 8.35 20.61
N ARG A 301 -15.06 8.74 21.63
CA ARG A 301 -14.54 9.39 22.83
C ARG A 301 -13.79 8.40 23.69
N GLN A 302 -12.76 8.90 24.38
CA GLN A 302 -11.94 8.13 25.33
C GLN A 302 -11.40 6.82 24.73
N ALA A 303 -11.09 6.81 23.44
CA ALA A 303 -10.64 5.64 22.71
C ALA A 303 -9.24 5.86 22.13
N LEU A 304 -8.44 4.81 22.09
CA LEU A 304 -7.16 4.82 21.38
C LEU A 304 -7.39 4.71 19.87
N GLY A 305 -6.47 5.31 19.10
CA GLY A 305 -6.50 5.21 17.64
C GLY A 305 -6.54 3.77 17.15
N SER A 306 -5.79 2.86 17.78
CA SER A 306 -5.80 1.43 17.44
C SER A 306 -7.14 0.73 17.70
N GLU A 307 -7.95 1.21 18.63
CA GLU A 307 -9.28 0.63 18.91
C GLU A 307 -10.30 1.05 17.86
N VAL A 308 -10.20 2.29 17.38
CA VAL A 308 -11.01 2.82 16.26
C VAL A 308 -10.53 2.22 14.93
N VAL A 309 -9.22 2.07 14.76
CA VAL A 309 -8.60 1.52 13.55
C VAL A 309 -8.86 0.05 13.35
N GLY A 310 -8.69 -0.74 14.41
CA GLY A 310 -9.04 -2.16 14.42
C GLY A 310 -10.55 -2.43 14.56
N GLY A 311 -11.38 -1.39 14.62
CA GLY A 311 -12.84 -1.45 14.86
C GLY A 311 -13.28 -2.25 16.08
N ARG A 312 -12.41 -2.35 17.08
CA ARG A 312 -12.74 -2.88 18.42
C ARG A 312 -13.68 -1.94 19.18
N ARG A 313 -13.73 -0.66 18.79
CA ARG A 313 -14.60 0.37 19.35
C ARG A 313 -15.55 0.90 18.28
N GLN A 314 -16.84 0.97 18.62
CA GLN A 314 -17.82 1.65 17.78
C GLN A 314 -17.49 3.15 17.71
N ALA A 315 -17.34 3.68 16.50
CA ALA A 315 -16.85 5.02 16.25
C ALA A 315 -17.92 5.91 15.61
N SER A 316 -19.00 6.16 16.36
CA SER A 316 -20.15 6.98 15.94
C SER A 316 -20.45 8.15 16.88
N ASP A 317 -19.52 8.47 17.77
CA ASP A 317 -19.70 9.57 18.73
C ASP A 317 -19.63 10.92 18.00
N PRO A 318 -20.34 11.96 18.46
CA PRO A 318 -20.22 13.30 17.90
C PRO A 318 -18.92 13.97 18.38
N LEU A 319 -18.27 14.70 17.48
CA LEU A 319 -17.10 15.52 17.81
C LEU A 319 -17.46 16.63 18.82
N PRO A 320 -16.56 16.98 19.75
CA PRO A 320 -16.83 18.03 20.72
C PRO A 320 -16.68 19.43 20.09
N GLY A 321 -17.58 20.34 20.48
CA GLY A 321 -17.51 21.77 20.13
C GLY A 321 -17.48 22.06 18.62
N SER A 322 -16.66 23.02 18.21
CA SER A 322 -16.49 23.45 16.81
C SER A 322 -15.51 22.57 16.01
N LEU A 323 -15.02 21.46 16.57
CA LEU A 323 -14.02 20.63 15.91
C LEU A 323 -14.54 19.96 14.64
N HIS A 324 -15.85 19.75 14.51
CA HIS A 324 -16.43 19.21 13.28
C HIS A 324 -16.20 20.17 12.09
N GLU A 325 -16.50 21.46 12.23
CA GLU A 325 -16.26 22.46 11.19
C GLU A 325 -14.78 22.60 10.87
N LYS A 326 -13.94 22.65 11.91
CA LYS A 326 -12.47 22.73 11.76
C LYS A 326 -11.92 21.52 11.01
N LEU A 327 -12.35 20.31 11.36
CA LEU A 327 -11.90 19.06 10.72
C LEU A 327 -12.29 19.03 9.24
N MET A 328 -13.52 19.45 8.90
CA MET A 328 -13.96 19.52 7.50
C MET A 328 -13.17 20.55 6.70
N GLN A 329 -12.87 21.72 7.28
CA GLN A 329 -12.02 22.75 6.66
C GLN A 329 -10.59 22.24 6.45
N ASP A 330 -10.00 21.62 7.46
CA ASP A 330 -8.66 21.06 7.39
C ASP A 330 -8.57 19.93 6.35
N LEU A 331 -9.55 19.02 6.31
CA LEU A 331 -9.61 17.98 5.28
C LEU A 331 -9.65 18.61 3.88
N SER A 332 -10.50 19.62 3.65
CA SER A 332 -10.56 20.32 2.35
C SER A 332 -9.23 20.97 1.99
N ARG A 333 -8.54 21.61 2.95
CA ARG A 333 -7.20 22.19 2.72
C ARG A 333 -6.17 21.13 2.40
N MET A 334 -6.16 20.00 3.12
CA MET A 334 -5.25 18.89 2.85
C MET A 334 -5.51 18.30 1.46
N GLU A 335 -6.77 18.14 1.05
CA GLU A 335 -7.14 17.65 -0.29
C GLU A 335 -6.68 18.59 -1.40
N GLU A 336 -6.79 19.91 -1.18
CA GLU A 336 -6.30 20.92 -2.12
C GLU A 336 -4.77 20.86 -2.27
N GLN A 337 -4.05 20.75 -1.16
CA GLN A 337 -2.59 20.63 -1.16
C GLN A 337 -2.11 19.31 -1.77
N ALA A 338 -2.79 18.20 -1.50
CA ALA A 338 -2.43 16.88 -2.01
C ALA A 338 -2.93 16.65 -3.46
N ALA A 339 -3.97 17.39 -3.87
CA ALA A 339 -4.74 17.12 -5.07
C ALA A 339 -5.17 15.64 -5.17
N HIS A 340 -5.65 15.09 -4.06
CA HIS A 340 -6.12 13.72 -3.93
C HIS A 340 -7.30 13.67 -2.93
N PRO A 341 -8.25 12.74 -3.06
CA PRO A 341 -9.15 12.40 -1.97
C PRO A 341 -8.32 11.75 -0.85
N LEU A 342 -8.59 12.13 0.40
CA LEU A 342 -7.74 11.76 1.53
C LEU A 342 -8.48 10.99 2.60
N GLU A 343 -7.72 10.19 3.32
CA GLU A 343 -8.11 9.65 4.60
C GLU A 343 -7.11 10.13 5.64
N VAL A 344 -7.65 10.58 6.77
CA VAL A 344 -6.90 11.28 7.80
C VAL A 344 -7.19 10.66 9.16
N GLU A 345 -6.14 10.19 9.83
CA GLU A 345 -6.17 9.79 11.24
C GLU A 345 -5.92 11.01 12.12
N PHE A 346 -6.75 11.18 13.15
CA PHE A 346 -6.60 12.26 14.11
C PHE A 346 -6.85 11.79 15.53
N GLY A 347 -6.20 12.47 16.47
CA GLY A 347 -6.45 12.36 17.91
C GLY A 347 -6.91 13.70 18.45
N ILE A 348 -7.78 13.67 19.45
CA ILE A 348 -8.21 14.84 20.21
C ILE A 348 -7.75 14.64 21.65
N GLU A 349 -7.06 15.64 22.18
CA GLU A 349 -6.67 15.74 23.59
C GLU A 349 -7.18 17.07 24.14
N ASP A 350 -8.05 17.04 25.16
CA ASP A 350 -8.61 18.24 25.80
C ASP A 350 -9.16 19.26 24.77
N ASN A 351 -10.02 18.81 23.85
CA ASN A 351 -10.57 19.59 22.72
C ASN A 351 -9.55 20.12 21.70
N HIS A 352 -8.28 19.72 21.75
CA HIS A 352 -7.28 20.06 20.75
C HIS A 352 -7.08 18.90 19.78
N ILE A 353 -7.31 19.16 18.50
CA ILE A 353 -7.13 18.16 17.44
C ILE A 353 -5.67 18.10 16.97
N TYR A 354 -5.18 16.88 16.75
CA TYR A 354 -3.86 16.57 16.21
C TYR A 354 -4.00 15.55 15.08
N TYR A 355 -3.29 15.78 13.98
CA TYR A 355 -3.25 14.88 12.83
C TYR A 355 -2.09 13.90 12.94
N LEU A 356 -2.41 12.62 12.80
CA LEU A 356 -1.50 11.49 13.10
C LEU A 356 -1.02 10.78 11.82
N GLN A 357 -1.85 10.78 10.78
CA GLN A 357 -1.53 10.19 9.49
C GLN A 357 -2.45 10.75 8.41
N VAL A 358 -1.92 10.96 7.21
CA VAL A 358 -2.69 11.31 6.02
C VAL A 358 -2.25 10.41 4.88
N ARG A 359 -3.21 9.93 4.09
CA ARG A 359 -2.95 9.10 2.91
C ARG A 359 -4.10 9.21 1.90
N PRO A 360 -3.92 8.77 0.65
CA PRO A 360 -5.02 8.68 -0.30
C PRO A 360 -6.16 7.82 0.25
N ALA A 361 -7.41 8.27 0.05
CA ALA A 361 -8.58 7.50 0.43
C ALA A 361 -8.76 6.28 -0.47
N GLU A 362 -9.11 5.14 0.14
CA GLU A 362 -9.50 3.94 -0.60
C GLU A 362 -10.94 4.08 -1.13
N LEU A 363 -11.01 4.33 -2.43
CA LEU A 363 -12.22 4.58 -3.20
C LEU A 363 -12.22 3.70 -4.45
N ASP A 364 -13.40 3.18 -4.81
CA ASP A 364 -13.56 2.48 -6.07
C ASP A 364 -13.27 3.43 -7.26
N LEU A 365 -12.99 2.83 -8.42
CA LEU A 365 -12.57 3.58 -9.60
C LEU A 365 -13.59 4.67 -10.00
N LYS A 366 -14.89 4.35 -10.00
CA LYS A 366 -15.94 5.29 -10.43
C LYS A 366 -16.01 6.49 -9.49
N THR A 367 -15.93 6.23 -8.19
CA THR A 367 -15.88 7.25 -7.13
C THR A 367 -14.64 8.12 -7.27
N ARG A 368 -13.46 7.54 -7.53
CA ARG A 368 -12.22 8.30 -7.79
C ARG A 368 -12.35 9.19 -9.02
N ILE A 369 -12.81 8.64 -10.14
CA ILE A 369 -12.99 9.42 -11.37
C ILE A 369 -13.95 10.59 -11.13
N SER A 370 -15.08 10.34 -10.46
CA SER A 370 -16.05 11.38 -10.12
C SER A 370 -15.43 12.51 -9.29
N TRP A 371 -14.59 12.18 -8.30
CA TRP A 371 -13.89 13.17 -7.47
C TRP A 371 -12.93 14.02 -8.31
N TYR A 372 -12.07 13.40 -9.13
CA TYR A 372 -11.14 14.18 -9.98
C TYR A 372 -11.86 15.00 -11.04
N ALA A 373 -12.91 14.45 -11.65
CA ALA A 373 -13.71 15.14 -12.62
C ALA A 373 -14.39 16.38 -12.04
N GLN A 374 -14.82 16.32 -10.77
CA GLN A 374 -15.30 17.50 -10.06
C GLN A 374 -14.18 18.55 -9.90
N ARG A 375 -12.96 18.14 -9.51
CA ARG A 375 -11.83 19.07 -9.39
C ARG A 375 -11.42 19.71 -10.71
N VAL A 376 -11.53 18.98 -11.82
CA VAL A 376 -11.33 19.52 -13.17
C VAL A 376 -12.40 20.57 -13.51
N ARG A 377 -13.68 20.29 -13.21
CA ARG A 377 -14.78 21.27 -13.40
C ARG A 377 -14.62 22.53 -12.55
N GLU A 378 -14.08 22.39 -11.33
CA GLU A 378 -13.76 23.50 -10.43
C GLU A 378 -12.51 24.29 -10.86
N GLY A 379 -11.80 23.87 -11.93
CA GLY A 379 -10.55 24.49 -12.37
C GLY A 379 -9.37 24.26 -11.43
N LYS A 380 -9.48 23.33 -10.48
CA LYS A 380 -8.44 23.02 -9.49
C LYS A 380 -7.39 22.02 -9.99
N LEU A 381 -7.70 21.27 -11.04
CA LEU A 381 -6.79 20.33 -11.71
C LEU A 381 -7.01 20.38 -13.22
N SER A 382 -5.95 20.17 -13.99
CA SER A 382 -6.08 19.87 -15.42
C SER A 382 -6.57 18.42 -15.64
N LYS A 383 -7.13 18.15 -16.83
CA LYS A 383 -7.56 16.80 -17.21
C LYS A 383 -6.36 15.84 -17.24
N GLU A 384 -5.22 16.33 -17.71
CA GLU A 384 -3.96 15.59 -17.81
C GLU A 384 -3.45 15.18 -16.43
N GLU A 385 -3.44 16.11 -15.47
CA GLU A 385 -3.05 15.82 -14.08
C GLU A 385 -4.01 14.83 -13.41
N ALA A 386 -5.32 14.98 -13.64
CA ALA A 386 -6.33 14.06 -13.11
C ALA A 386 -6.12 12.63 -13.63
N ILE A 387 -5.89 12.47 -14.94
CA ILE A 387 -5.59 11.16 -15.54
C ILE A 387 -4.30 10.59 -14.97
N HIS A 388 -3.24 11.40 -14.85
CA HIS A 388 -1.98 10.98 -14.25
C HIS A 388 -2.17 10.48 -12.81
N LYS A 389 -2.91 11.23 -11.97
CA LYS A 389 -3.21 10.89 -10.58
C LYS A 389 -4.11 9.66 -10.41
N LEU A 390 -4.85 9.29 -11.44
CA LEU A 390 -5.57 8.02 -11.49
C LEU A 390 -4.65 6.83 -11.85
N GLY A 391 -3.42 7.10 -12.26
CA GLY A 391 -2.40 6.14 -12.69
C GLY A 391 -2.27 6.03 -14.21
N GLY A 392 -2.80 7.02 -14.95
CA GLY A 392 -2.78 7.09 -16.40
C GLY A 392 -3.93 6.31 -17.06
N THR A 393 -4.27 6.69 -18.29
CA THR A 393 -5.27 6.01 -19.15
C THR A 393 -5.12 4.48 -19.12
N PRO A 394 -3.90 3.92 -19.26
CA PRO A 394 -3.76 2.46 -19.33
C PRO A 394 -4.06 1.73 -18.00
N LYS A 395 -4.02 2.42 -16.86
CA LYS A 395 -4.47 1.86 -15.58
C LYS A 395 -5.98 2.02 -15.42
N ILE A 396 -6.52 3.17 -15.78
CA ILE A 396 -7.96 3.44 -15.75
C ILE A 396 -8.71 2.41 -16.59
N GLU A 397 -8.28 2.17 -17.83
CA GLU A 397 -8.89 1.17 -18.71
C GLU A 397 -8.81 -0.24 -18.12
N ARG A 398 -7.66 -0.60 -17.53
CA ARG A 398 -7.48 -1.92 -16.91
C ARG A 398 -8.46 -2.11 -15.75
N ASP A 399 -8.54 -1.12 -14.87
CA ASP A 399 -9.41 -1.16 -13.70
C ASP A 399 -10.90 -1.12 -14.12
N TRP A 400 -11.23 -0.39 -15.19
CA TRP A 400 -12.59 -0.31 -15.73
C TRP A 400 -13.06 -1.63 -16.34
N ASN A 401 -12.14 -2.35 -16.99
CA ASN A 401 -12.42 -3.66 -17.61
C ASN A 401 -12.14 -4.83 -16.66
N MET A 402 -12.01 -4.58 -15.36
CA MET A 402 -11.77 -5.63 -14.38
C MET A 402 -12.96 -6.63 -14.40
N PRO A 403 -12.70 -7.95 -14.30
CA PRO A 403 -13.78 -8.93 -14.29
C PRO A 403 -14.81 -8.66 -13.20
N VAL A 404 -16.05 -9.06 -13.41
CA VAL A 404 -17.18 -8.81 -12.49
C VAL A 404 -17.80 -10.12 -12.02
N VAL A 405 -18.27 -10.13 -10.78
CA VAL A 405 -19.06 -11.25 -10.25
C VAL A 405 -20.46 -11.21 -10.84
N ASP A 406 -20.87 -12.30 -11.48
CA ASP A 406 -22.26 -12.52 -11.88
C ASP A 406 -23.02 -13.23 -10.76
N ALA A 407 -23.63 -12.44 -9.88
CA ALA A 407 -24.39 -12.96 -8.76
C ALA A 407 -25.80 -13.42 -9.14
N GLY A 408 -26.35 -13.02 -10.30
CA GLY A 408 -27.77 -13.17 -10.59
C GLY A 408 -28.64 -12.65 -9.44
N ASP A 409 -29.54 -13.51 -8.94
CA ASP A 409 -30.40 -13.22 -7.78
C ASP A 409 -29.80 -13.62 -6.42
N ARG A 410 -28.55 -14.12 -6.39
CA ARG A 410 -27.93 -14.54 -5.12
C ARG A 410 -27.67 -13.35 -4.21
N GLN A 411 -28.02 -13.49 -2.94
CA GLN A 411 -27.78 -12.47 -1.94
C GLN A 411 -26.36 -12.59 -1.37
N ALA A 412 -25.75 -11.44 -1.12
CA ALA A 412 -24.50 -11.36 -0.38
C ALA A 412 -24.76 -11.64 1.11
N ILE A 413 -23.86 -12.41 1.73
CA ILE A 413 -23.88 -12.69 3.17
C ILE A 413 -23.15 -11.61 3.98
N ALA A 414 -22.39 -10.74 3.31
CA ALA A 414 -21.87 -9.53 3.91
C ALA A 414 -21.61 -8.45 2.87
N THR A 415 -21.67 -7.20 3.32
CA THR A 415 -21.35 -6.02 2.53
C THR A 415 -20.44 -5.09 3.30
N THR A 416 -19.51 -4.45 2.61
CA THR A 416 -18.58 -3.48 3.16
C THR A 416 -18.26 -2.40 2.14
N TYR A 417 -17.83 -1.24 2.63
CA TYR A 417 -17.28 -0.17 1.78
C TYR A 417 -15.75 -0.22 1.74
N LEU A 418 -15.14 -1.12 2.53
CA LEU A 418 -13.70 -1.30 2.65
C LEU A 418 -13.30 -2.61 2.01
N ALA A 419 -13.00 -2.50 0.73
CA ALA A 419 -12.69 -3.61 -0.12
C ALA A 419 -11.65 -3.19 -1.16
N SER A 420 -10.82 -4.16 -1.57
CA SER A 420 -9.78 -3.93 -2.56
C SER A 420 -9.45 -5.22 -3.30
N GLY A 421 -8.98 -5.08 -4.54
CA GLY A 421 -8.51 -6.21 -5.35
C GLY A 421 -9.51 -6.74 -6.37
N MET A 422 -9.15 -7.86 -6.98
CA MET A 422 -9.95 -8.51 -8.03
C MET A 422 -11.02 -9.44 -7.44
N PRO A 423 -12.15 -9.64 -8.13
CA PRO A 423 -13.07 -10.72 -7.78
C PRO A 423 -12.38 -12.09 -7.77
N ARG A 424 -12.75 -12.93 -6.81
CA ARG A 424 -12.09 -14.23 -6.61
C ARG A 424 -13.02 -15.24 -5.96
N ASN A 425 -13.03 -16.47 -6.49
CA ASN A 425 -13.53 -17.66 -5.81
C ASN A 425 -12.41 -18.25 -4.96
N ALA A 426 -12.66 -18.51 -3.68
CA ALA A 426 -11.66 -19.00 -2.74
C ALA A 426 -12.28 -19.86 -1.64
N PHE A 427 -11.45 -20.64 -0.95
CA PHE A 427 -11.82 -21.43 0.21
C PHE A 427 -11.33 -20.74 1.49
N LEU A 428 -12.20 -20.69 2.51
CA LEU A 428 -11.90 -20.06 3.78
C LEU A 428 -10.82 -20.83 4.55
N ALA A 429 -9.74 -20.14 4.92
CA ALA A 429 -8.72 -20.62 5.84
C ALA A 429 -8.75 -19.79 7.13
N LEU A 430 -8.53 -20.45 8.27
CA LEU A 430 -8.50 -19.80 9.58
C LEU A 430 -7.08 -19.68 10.14
N ASP A 431 -6.12 -20.37 9.53
CA ASP A 431 -4.72 -20.45 9.95
C ASP A 431 -3.80 -20.82 8.76
N ALA A 432 -2.49 -20.76 8.99
CA ALA A 432 -1.47 -21.08 7.99
C ALA A 432 -1.55 -22.53 7.46
N GLU A 433 -1.94 -23.49 8.31
CA GLU A 433 -2.09 -24.89 7.91
C GLU A 433 -3.26 -25.08 6.95
N GLY A 434 -4.39 -24.41 7.21
CA GLY A 434 -5.54 -24.35 6.34
C GLY A 434 -5.21 -23.75 4.98
N ILE A 435 -4.44 -22.66 4.95
CA ILE A 435 -3.97 -22.05 3.70
C ILE A 435 -3.13 -23.06 2.91
N ALA A 436 -2.14 -23.68 3.55
CA ALA A 436 -1.25 -24.65 2.90
C ALA A 436 -2.03 -25.87 2.36
N ARG A 437 -2.99 -26.38 3.13
CA ARG A 437 -3.85 -27.50 2.72
C ARG A 437 -4.71 -27.17 1.50
N ILE A 438 -5.32 -25.99 1.46
CA ILE A 438 -6.12 -25.53 0.31
C ILE A 438 -5.23 -25.42 -0.94
N GLN A 439 -4.06 -24.80 -0.80
CA GLN A 439 -3.12 -24.60 -1.90
C GLN A 439 -2.52 -25.91 -2.42
N ALA A 440 -2.21 -26.86 -1.53
CA ALA A 440 -1.72 -28.20 -1.91
C ALA A 440 -2.75 -28.96 -2.77
N ASN A 441 -4.03 -28.68 -2.58
CA ASN A 441 -5.12 -29.24 -3.38
C ASN A 441 -5.44 -28.42 -4.64
N GLY A 442 -4.62 -27.40 -4.97
CA GLY A 442 -4.81 -26.53 -6.13
C GLY A 442 -5.88 -25.45 -5.95
N GLY A 443 -6.43 -25.28 -4.75
CA GLY A 443 -7.41 -24.24 -4.44
C GLY A 443 -6.77 -22.89 -4.12
N LEU A 444 -7.54 -21.82 -4.27
CA LEU A 444 -7.18 -20.49 -3.77
C LEU A 444 -7.72 -20.32 -2.35
N ALA A 445 -6.88 -19.82 -1.44
CA ALA A 445 -7.28 -19.57 -0.05
C ALA A 445 -7.74 -18.12 0.14
N VAL A 446 -8.65 -17.90 1.09
CA VAL A 446 -8.91 -16.59 1.71
C VAL A 446 -8.74 -16.73 3.22
N TYR A 447 -7.86 -15.93 3.81
CA TYR A 447 -7.57 -16.00 5.23
C TYR A 447 -8.53 -15.13 6.05
N ALA A 448 -9.10 -15.68 7.12
CA ALA A 448 -9.87 -14.91 8.10
C ALA A 448 -8.93 -14.28 9.15
N ALA A 449 -8.55 -13.03 8.94
CA ALA A 449 -7.71 -12.28 9.88
C ALA A 449 -8.54 -11.79 11.08
N ILE A 450 -8.53 -12.58 12.16
CA ILE A 450 -9.26 -12.26 13.41
C ILE A 450 -8.62 -11.09 14.14
N ASN A 451 -7.28 -11.06 14.17
CA ASN A 451 -6.49 -9.97 14.72
C ASN A 451 -5.71 -9.30 13.59
N PRO A 452 -6.31 -8.32 12.88
CA PRO A 452 -5.67 -7.67 11.75
C PRO A 452 -4.34 -7.01 12.08
N ASP A 453 -4.07 -6.73 13.37
CA ASP A 453 -2.85 -6.09 13.86
C ASP A 453 -1.75 -7.11 14.18
N ALA A 454 -1.99 -8.43 14.05
CA ALA A 454 -0.97 -9.43 14.35
C ALA A 454 0.06 -9.57 13.21
N ALA A 455 1.35 -9.68 13.58
CA ALA A 455 2.42 -9.98 12.62
C ALA A 455 2.21 -11.30 11.87
N GLU A 456 1.58 -12.27 12.53
CA GLU A 456 1.11 -13.53 11.94
C GLU A 456 0.17 -13.23 10.78
N SER A 457 -0.90 -12.47 11.03
CA SER A 457 -1.91 -12.16 10.00
C SER A 457 -1.30 -11.55 8.74
N THR A 458 -0.24 -10.75 8.85
CA THR A 458 0.50 -10.30 7.65
C THR A 458 1.07 -11.46 6.84
N ALA A 459 1.76 -12.41 7.49
CA ALA A 459 2.34 -13.57 6.83
C ALA A 459 1.27 -14.48 6.19
N GLU A 460 0.16 -14.74 6.89
CA GLU A 460 -0.94 -15.53 6.35
C GLU A 460 -1.65 -14.83 5.18
N VAL A 461 -1.84 -13.51 5.24
CA VAL A 461 -2.39 -12.75 4.11
C VAL A 461 -1.46 -12.80 2.91
N MET A 462 -0.14 -12.65 3.11
CA MET A 462 0.85 -12.79 2.04
C MET A 462 0.79 -14.19 1.41
N GLN A 463 0.60 -15.23 2.22
CA GLN A 463 0.52 -16.61 1.74
C GLN A 463 -0.79 -16.88 0.99
N ALA A 464 -1.93 -16.45 1.52
CA ALA A 464 -3.24 -16.70 0.93
C ALA A 464 -3.48 -15.88 -0.34
N GLY A 465 -2.96 -14.65 -0.40
CA GLY A 465 -3.26 -13.70 -1.47
C GLY A 465 -4.70 -13.17 -1.43
N ALA A 466 -5.46 -13.44 -0.36
CA ALA A 466 -6.76 -12.86 -0.09
C ALA A 466 -7.10 -12.91 1.41
N ALA A 467 -7.90 -11.94 1.88
CA ALA A 467 -8.26 -11.84 3.29
C ALA A 467 -9.70 -11.37 3.54
N LEU A 468 -10.35 -11.98 4.53
CA LEU A 468 -11.48 -11.39 5.26
C LEU A 468 -10.92 -10.80 6.55
N VAL A 469 -11.04 -9.49 6.73
CA VAL A 469 -10.40 -8.76 7.83
C VAL A 469 -11.45 -8.33 8.85
N ASN A 470 -11.35 -8.84 10.08
CA ASN A 470 -12.35 -8.57 11.12
C ASN A 470 -12.27 -7.15 11.65
N GLY A 471 -13.39 -6.43 11.68
CA GLY A 471 -13.53 -5.11 12.31
C GLY A 471 -12.69 -3.99 11.71
N GLY A 472 -11.83 -4.28 10.72
CA GLY A 472 -10.92 -3.30 10.16
C GLY A 472 -11.64 -2.04 9.66
N ASN A 473 -11.01 -0.89 9.87
CA ASN A 473 -11.24 0.24 8.99
C ASN A 473 -10.22 0.20 7.83
N ALA A 474 -10.26 1.18 6.91
CA ALA A 474 -9.39 1.18 5.73
C ALA A 474 -7.89 1.11 6.10
N LEU A 475 -7.53 1.42 7.35
CA LEU A 475 -6.18 1.58 7.89
C LEU A 475 -5.53 0.31 8.39
N SER A 476 -6.18 -0.85 8.27
CA SER A 476 -5.50 -2.12 8.50
C SER A 476 -4.23 -2.19 7.66
N HIS A 477 -3.09 -2.46 8.30
CA HIS A 477 -1.81 -2.64 7.62
C HIS A 477 -1.90 -3.75 6.54
N LEU A 478 -2.84 -4.69 6.71
CA LEU A 478 -3.14 -5.75 5.75
C LEU A 478 -3.62 -5.21 4.41
N MET A 479 -4.22 -4.01 4.34
CA MET A 479 -4.56 -3.39 3.05
C MET A 479 -3.30 -3.16 2.20
N GLY A 480 -2.24 -2.63 2.81
CA GLY A 480 -0.95 -2.45 2.14
C GLY A 480 -0.31 -3.79 1.73
N VAL A 481 -0.49 -4.83 2.55
CA VAL A 481 -0.05 -6.19 2.23
C VAL A 481 -0.85 -6.75 1.04
N ILE A 482 -2.16 -6.56 1.00
CA ILE A 482 -3.06 -7.03 -0.07
C ILE A 482 -2.74 -6.36 -1.40
N HIS A 483 -2.62 -5.03 -1.42
CA HIS A 483 -2.09 -4.33 -2.60
C HIS A 483 -0.73 -4.90 -2.98
N GLY A 484 0.05 -5.24 -1.97
CA GLY A 484 1.39 -5.77 -2.12
C GLY A 484 1.50 -7.20 -2.68
N VAL A 485 0.41 -7.95 -2.72
CA VAL A 485 0.35 -9.27 -3.35
C VAL A 485 -0.66 -9.32 -4.50
N GLU A 486 -1.13 -8.15 -4.96
CA GLU A 486 -2.24 -8.03 -5.92
C GLU A 486 -3.45 -8.90 -5.54
N GLY A 487 -3.70 -9.00 -4.23
CA GLY A 487 -4.70 -9.88 -3.63
C GLY A 487 -6.11 -9.28 -3.56
N SER A 488 -7.01 -9.99 -2.90
CA SER A 488 -8.40 -9.55 -2.69
C SER A 488 -8.71 -9.42 -1.20
N MET A 489 -9.34 -8.32 -0.78
CA MET A 489 -9.70 -8.09 0.61
C MET A 489 -11.10 -7.54 0.78
N LEU A 490 -11.80 -8.04 1.80
CA LEU A 490 -13.02 -7.45 2.34
C LEU A 490 -12.85 -7.26 3.83
N SER A 491 -13.10 -6.05 4.34
CA SER A 491 -13.17 -5.83 5.78
C SER A 491 -14.61 -5.96 6.27
N LEU A 492 -14.84 -6.92 7.17
CA LEU A 492 -16.16 -7.35 7.63
C LEU A 492 -16.19 -7.40 9.15
N GLU A 493 -17.38 -7.38 9.76
CA GLU A 493 -17.54 -7.67 11.19
C GLU A 493 -17.90 -9.15 11.38
N PHE A 494 -17.09 -9.88 12.14
CA PHE A 494 -17.32 -11.28 12.47
C PHE A 494 -16.67 -11.72 13.79
N SER A 495 -17.16 -12.80 14.39
CA SER A 495 -16.52 -13.45 15.54
C SER A 495 -15.88 -14.77 15.11
N SER A 496 -14.83 -15.18 15.81
CA SER A 496 -14.18 -16.47 15.62
C SER A 496 -14.69 -17.49 16.63
N GLU A 497 -14.94 -18.71 16.17
CA GLU A 497 -15.22 -19.90 16.99
C GLU A 497 -14.32 -21.05 16.48
N GLU A 498 -14.21 -22.13 17.24
CA GLU A 498 -13.36 -23.27 16.82
C GLU A 498 -13.81 -23.82 15.44
N GLY A 499 -12.92 -23.73 14.45
CA GLY A 499 -13.16 -24.21 13.09
C GLY A 499 -14.11 -23.36 12.22
N GLN A 500 -14.57 -22.20 12.68
CA GLN A 500 -15.50 -21.35 11.92
C GLN A 500 -15.45 -19.86 12.29
N ILE A 501 -16.01 -19.02 11.41
CA ILE A 501 -16.33 -17.62 11.72
C ILE A 501 -17.84 -17.40 11.62
N ARG A 502 -18.35 -16.46 12.42
CA ARG A 502 -19.74 -16.01 12.41
C ARG A 502 -19.82 -14.54 12.03
N LEU A 503 -20.48 -14.24 10.92
CA LEU A 503 -20.68 -12.87 10.42
C LEU A 503 -21.75 -12.15 11.24
N LYS A 504 -21.78 -10.81 11.14
CA LYS A 504 -22.74 -9.95 11.86
C LYS A 504 -24.22 -10.28 11.61
N ASP A 505 -24.56 -10.75 10.42
CA ASP A 505 -25.92 -11.17 10.05
C ASP A 505 -26.34 -12.53 10.66
N GLY A 506 -25.40 -13.23 11.31
CA GLY A 506 -25.58 -14.57 11.87
C GLY A 506 -25.11 -15.71 10.96
N SER A 507 -24.69 -15.42 9.72
CA SER A 507 -24.16 -16.42 8.79
C SER A 507 -22.88 -17.07 9.34
N ILE A 508 -22.76 -18.39 9.19
CA ILE A 508 -21.61 -19.17 9.66
C ILE A 508 -20.80 -19.67 8.47
N LEU A 509 -19.50 -19.39 8.46
CA LEU A 509 -18.56 -19.92 7.47
C LEU A 509 -17.54 -20.82 8.17
N LYS A 510 -17.54 -22.10 7.81
CA LYS A 510 -16.62 -23.10 8.34
C LYS A 510 -15.28 -23.07 7.58
N ALA A 511 -14.21 -23.52 8.22
CA ALA A 511 -12.95 -23.76 7.54
C ALA A 511 -13.16 -24.66 6.30
N GLY A 512 -12.61 -24.24 5.16
CA GLY A 512 -12.79 -24.89 3.86
C GLY A 512 -14.10 -24.54 3.14
N ALA A 513 -14.95 -23.67 3.69
CA ALA A 513 -16.12 -23.18 2.97
C ALA A 513 -15.69 -22.41 1.72
N GLU A 514 -16.33 -22.69 0.59
CA GLU A 514 -16.14 -21.93 -0.64
C GLU A 514 -16.90 -20.60 -0.56
N VAL A 515 -16.26 -19.52 -0.98
CA VAL A 515 -16.82 -18.17 -1.00
C VAL A 515 -16.39 -17.42 -2.26
N THR A 516 -17.21 -16.46 -2.68
CA THR A 516 -16.85 -15.50 -3.73
C THR A 516 -16.66 -14.12 -3.11
N LEU A 517 -15.48 -13.54 -3.30
CA LEU A 517 -15.19 -12.15 -2.96
C LEU A 517 -15.49 -11.28 -4.18
N ASP A 518 -16.26 -10.21 -3.97
CA ASP A 518 -16.52 -9.15 -4.94
C ASP A 518 -16.07 -7.80 -4.37
N PRO A 519 -14.76 -7.48 -4.42
CA PRO A 519 -14.26 -6.26 -3.79
C PRO A 519 -14.75 -4.99 -4.46
N GLN A 520 -15.10 -5.03 -5.75
CA GLN A 520 -15.60 -3.85 -6.48
C GLN A 520 -16.92 -3.34 -5.92
N ASN A 521 -17.81 -4.26 -5.54
CA ASN A 521 -19.08 -3.92 -4.89
C ASN A 521 -19.02 -4.07 -3.37
N GLY A 522 -17.86 -4.47 -2.84
CA GLY A 522 -17.64 -4.77 -1.43
C GLY A 522 -18.56 -5.86 -0.88
N LYS A 523 -18.79 -6.93 -1.65
CA LYS A 523 -19.72 -8.01 -1.28
C LYS A 523 -19.00 -9.34 -1.08
N LEU A 524 -19.47 -10.11 -0.11
CA LEU A 524 -19.09 -11.51 0.08
C LEU A 524 -20.30 -12.39 -0.23
N TYR A 525 -20.11 -13.42 -1.05
CA TYR A 525 -21.15 -14.40 -1.36
C TYR A 525 -20.74 -15.81 -0.92
N PRO A 526 -21.69 -16.67 -0.53
CA PRO A 526 -21.42 -18.07 -0.26
C PRO A 526 -21.26 -18.86 -1.57
N GLY A 527 -20.31 -19.79 -1.57
CA GLY A 527 -20.02 -20.69 -2.69
C GLY A 527 -19.34 -20.01 -3.88
N HIS A 528 -19.19 -20.79 -4.96
CA HIS A 528 -18.70 -20.33 -6.24
C HIS A 528 -19.74 -19.51 -7.02
N LEU A 529 -19.32 -18.37 -7.56
CA LEU A 529 -20.06 -17.59 -8.56
C LEU A 529 -19.25 -17.42 -9.85
N PRO A 530 -19.90 -17.33 -11.02
CA PRO A 530 -19.22 -16.99 -12.26
C PRO A 530 -18.59 -15.60 -12.19
N ILE A 531 -17.34 -15.49 -12.63
CA ILE A 531 -16.63 -14.22 -12.81
C ILE A 531 -16.48 -13.98 -14.30
N LYS A 532 -17.08 -12.90 -14.81
CA LYS A 532 -17.14 -12.59 -16.24
C LYS A 532 -16.15 -11.49 -16.60
N GLU A 533 -15.43 -11.67 -17.71
CA GLU A 533 -14.67 -10.59 -18.31
C GLU A 533 -15.60 -9.54 -18.92
N ILE A 534 -15.21 -8.26 -18.83
CA ILE A 534 -15.93 -7.18 -19.49
C ILE A 534 -15.46 -7.11 -20.96
N PRO A 535 -16.37 -7.13 -21.95
CA PRO A 535 -16.00 -7.06 -23.37
C PRO A 535 -15.22 -5.80 -23.72
N PRO A 536 -14.25 -5.87 -24.65
CA PRO A 536 -13.42 -4.73 -25.06
C PRO A 536 -14.21 -3.53 -25.59
N GLU A 537 -15.40 -3.71 -26.18
CA GLU A 537 -16.21 -2.59 -26.69
C GLU A 537 -16.69 -1.61 -25.60
N LYS A 538 -16.61 -1.96 -24.31
CA LYS A 538 -16.85 -1.03 -23.18
C LYS A 538 -15.62 -0.21 -22.79
N ARG A 539 -14.46 -0.40 -23.45
CA ARG A 539 -13.22 0.36 -23.24
C ARG A 539 -13.39 1.86 -23.50
N TRP A 540 -14.19 2.23 -24.50
CA TRP A 540 -14.37 3.61 -24.93
C TRP A 540 -15.25 4.47 -24.00
N GLU A 541 -15.92 3.88 -23.01
CA GLU A 541 -16.67 4.65 -22.01
C GLU A 541 -15.73 5.41 -21.06
N ALA A 542 -14.53 4.90 -20.76
CA ALA A 542 -13.61 5.54 -19.82
C ALA A 542 -13.13 6.93 -20.28
N GLU A 543 -12.94 7.13 -21.59
CA GLU A 543 -12.59 8.43 -22.18
C GLU A 543 -13.79 9.39 -22.17
N ARG A 544 -15.00 8.88 -22.49
CA ARG A 544 -16.25 9.65 -22.40
C ARG A 544 -16.57 10.16 -21.00
N ILE A 545 -16.16 9.44 -19.95
CA ILE A 545 -16.35 9.90 -18.58
C ILE A 545 -15.65 11.24 -18.35
N PHE A 546 -14.46 11.49 -18.90
CA PHE A 546 -13.83 12.81 -18.78
C PHE A 546 -14.40 13.86 -19.73
N GLU A 547 -15.01 13.44 -20.84
CA GLU A 547 -15.68 14.36 -21.77
C GLU A 547 -17.00 14.90 -21.21
N GLU A 548 -17.79 14.07 -20.54
CA GLU A 548 -19.05 14.46 -19.87
C GLU A 548 -18.83 15.44 -18.70
N PHE A 549 -17.60 15.57 -18.21
CA PHE A 549 -17.22 16.49 -17.13
C PHE A 549 -16.35 17.66 -17.58
N SER A 550 -16.25 17.94 -18.87
CA SER A 550 -15.69 19.22 -19.32
C SER A 550 -16.62 20.38 -18.89
N PRO A 551 -16.08 21.57 -18.56
CA PRO A 551 -16.94 22.72 -18.28
C PRO A 551 -17.88 22.97 -19.46
N PRO A 552 -19.14 23.41 -19.24
CA PRO A 552 -19.98 23.82 -20.35
C PRO A 552 -19.24 24.91 -21.14
N ALA A 553 -19.18 24.72 -22.45
CA ALA A 553 -18.49 25.59 -23.39
C ALA A 553 -18.99 27.04 -23.35
#